data_AF-A0A6B3MGZ6-F1
#
_entry.id   AF-A0A6B3MGZ6-F1
#
_cell.length_a   1.000
_cell.length_b   1.000
_cell.length_c   1.000
_cell.angle_alpha   90.00
_cell.angle_beta   90.00
_cell.angle_gamma   90.00
#
_symmetry.space_group_name_H-M   'P 1'
#
loop_
_entity.id
_entity.type
_entity.pdbx_description
1 polymer ?
#
loop_
_entity_poly.entity_id
_entity_poly.type
_entity_poly.pdbx_seq_one_letter_code
_entity_poly.pdbx_strand_id
1 'polypeptide(L)'
;MSESAASLFDTGMERYQAGESPDTLIPVFQEVCAISPKTAVAWSCLAWLYLLDDKPNKAYKAALKGTKLNQNSPQAQVNLAIAMLETGKTGVRKHIEIVKQQMTMSAELEKELSESLEDGLRRKPDWESLNRVKKWLYEV
;
A
#
# COMPACT_ATOMS: atom_id res chain seq x y z
N MET A 1 -28.19 -3.31 11.01
CA MET A 1 -27.96 -3.05 9.58
C MET A 1 -26.53 -3.45 9.29
N SER A 2 -26.27 -4.23 8.25
CA SER A 2 -24.88 -4.50 7.83
C SER A 2 -24.32 -3.21 7.25
N GLU A 3 -23.15 -2.75 7.70
CA GLU A 3 -22.44 -1.70 6.98
C GLU A 3 -22.12 -2.20 5.57
N SER A 4 -22.19 -1.30 4.58
CA SER A 4 -21.74 -1.61 3.23
C SER A 4 -20.21 -1.58 3.20
N ALA A 5 -19.59 -2.35 2.31
CA ALA A 5 -18.13 -2.32 2.15
C ALA A 5 -17.58 -0.90 1.89
N ALA A 6 -18.36 -0.05 1.22
CA ALA A 6 -18.01 1.35 0.97
C ALA A 6 -17.98 2.16 2.28
N SER A 7 -19.06 2.10 3.08
CA SER A 7 -19.11 2.82 4.37
C SER A 7 -18.02 2.38 5.33
N LEU A 8 -17.75 1.07 5.39
CA LEU A 8 -16.70 0.50 6.23
C LEU A 8 -15.30 0.93 5.75
N PHE A 9 -15.10 0.99 4.42
CA PHE A 9 -13.85 1.49 3.84
C PHE A 9 -13.64 2.97 4.15
N ASP A 10 -14.64 3.81 3.94
CA ASP A 10 -14.55 5.27 4.16
C ASP A 10 -14.25 5.55 5.64
N THR A 11 -14.98 4.92 6.56
CA THR A 11 -14.74 5.04 8.01
C THR A 11 -13.35 4.53 8.39
N GLY A 12 -12.90 3.41 7.79
CA GLY A 12 -11.55 2.88 8.00
C GLY A 12 -10.46 3.84 7.54
N MET A 13 -10.67 4.54 6.42
CA MET A 13 -9.76 5.56 5.92
C MET A 13 -9.73 6.80 6.82
N GLU A 14 -10.89 7.28 7.29
CA GLU A 14 -10.96 8.39 8.24
C GLU A 14 -10.19 8.08 9.54
N ARG A 15 -10.38 6.87 10.08
CA ARG A 15 -9.67 6.39 11.27
C ARG A 15 -8.16 6.28 11.03
N TYR A 16 -7.75 5.79 9.86
CA TYR A 16 -6.33 5.79 9.47
C TYR A 16 -5.76 7.21 9.48
N GLN A 17 -6.45 8.18 8.88
CA GLN A 17 -6.02 9.59 8.84
C GLN A 17 -5.99 10.24 10.24
N ALA A 18 -6.91 9.84 11.12
CA ALA A 18 -6.92 10.26 12.52
C ALA A 18 -5.76 9.68 13.36
N GLY A 19 -4.93 8.81 12.77
CA GLY A 19 -3.74 8.26 13.42
C GLY A 19 -3.99 6.95 14.16
N GLU A 20 -5.13 6.28 13.92
CA GLU A 20 -5.39 4.98 14.53
C GLU A 20 -4.35 3.95 14.09
N SER A 21 -4.01 3.04 14.99
CA SER A 21 -2.91 2.10 14.79
C SER A 21 -3.25 1.03 13.73
N PRO A 22 -2.24 0.54 12.99
CA PRO A 22 -2.47 -0.44 11.94
C PRO A 22 -3.12 -1.75 12.42
N ASP A 23 -2.80 -2.22 13.62
CA ASP A 23 -3.28 -3.47 14.18
C ASP A 23 -4.81 -3.48 14.40
N THR A 24 -5.40 -2.33 14.75
CA THR A 24 -6.85 -2.19 14.93
C THR A 24 -7.59 -2.01 13.60
N LEU A 25 -6.93 -1.44 12.59
CA LEU A 25 -7.49 -1.21 11.26
C LEU A 25 -7.42 -2.45 10.36
N ILE A 26 -6.46 -3.35 10.58
CA ILE A 26 -6.32 -4.57 9.79
C ILE A 26 -7.63 -5.40 9.74
N PRO A 27 -8.31 -5.70 10.86
CA PRO A 27 -9.59 -6.42 10.82
C PRO A 27 -10.67 -5.72 9.98
N VAL A 28 -10.73 -4.39 10.04
CA VAL A 28 -11.67 -3.57 9.26
C VAL A 28 -11.42 -3.75 7.76
N PHE A 29 -10.18 -3.58 7.32
CA PHE A 29 -9.84 -3.72 5.89
C PHE A 29 -9.87 -5.18 5.41
N GLN A 30 -9.69 -6.17 6.30
CA GLN A 30 -9.96 -7.58 5.99
C GLN A 30 -11.44 -7.79 5.67
N GLU A 31 -12.34 -7.22 6.47
CA GLU A 31 -13.79 -7.31 6.25
C GLU A 31 -14.21 -6.59 4.96
N VAL A 32 -13.69 -5.39 4.69
CA VAL A 32 -13.91 -4.70 3.41
C VAL A 32 -13.49 -5.59 2.22
N CYS A 33 -12.31 -6.21 2.31
CA CYS A 33 -11.82 -7.12 1.26
C CYS A 33 -12.67 -8.39 1.13
N ALA A 34 -13.27 -8.87 2.22
CA ALA A 34 -14.16 -10.03 2.22
C ALA A 34 -15.51 -9.71 1.56
N ILE A 35 -16.10 -8.55 1.85
CA ILE A 35 -17.36 -8.11 1.26
C ILE A 35 -17.17 -7.71 -0.21
N SER A 36 -16.05 -7.05 -0.55
CA SER A 36 -15.76 -6.54 -1.90
C SER A 36 -14.40 -7.01 -2.44
N PRO A 37 -14.24 -8.31 -2.78
CA PRO A 37 -12.95 -8.90 -3.12
C PRO A 37 -12.35 -8.42 -4.46
N LYS A 38 -13.12 -7.68 -5.27
CA LYS A 38 -12.68 -7.10 -6.55
C LYS A 38 -12.22 -5.63 -6.43
N THR A 39 -12.28 -5.04 -5.24
CA THR A 39 -11.88 -3.65 -5.01
C THR A 39 -10.37 -3.57 -4.80
N ALA A 40 -9.63 -3.17 -5.84
CA ALA A 40 -8.16 -3.13 -5.83
C ALA A 40 -7.60 -2.24 -4.70
N VAL A 41 -8.22 -1.07 -4.46
CA VAL A 41 -7.78 -0.11 -3.45
C VAL A 41 -7.87 -0.68 -2.03
N ALA A 42 -8.90 -1.46 -1.70
CA ALA A 42 -9.04 -2.10 -0.40
C ALA A 42 -7.89 -3.08 -0.12
N TRP A 43 -7.50 -3.88 -1.11
CA TRP A 43 -6.34 -4.76 -1.00
C TRP A 43 -5.03 -3.99 -0.88
N SER A 44 -4.91 -2.84 -1.55
CA SER A 44 -3.75 -1.95 -1.43
C SER A 44 -3.62 -1.39 -0.01
N CYS A 45 -4.70 -0.86 0.57
CA CYS A 45 -4.72 -0.37 1.94
C CYS A 45 -4.41 -1.48 2.95
N LEU A 46 -5.01 -2.66 2.78
CA LEU A 46 -4.72 -3.81 3.65
C LEU A 46 -3.24 -4.22 3.58
N ALA A 47 -2.63 -4.19 2.40
CA ALA A 47 -1.21 -4.46 2.24
C ALA A 47 -0.34 -3.43 2.98
N TRP A 48 -0.68 -2.14 2.85
CA TRP A 48 0.02 -1.05 3.53
C TRP A 48 -0.04 -1.19 5.05
N LEU A 49 -1.23 -1.46 5.59
CA LEU A 49 -1.43 -1.68 7.03
C LEU A 49 -0.61 -2.89 7.53
N TYR A 50 -0.56 -3.98 6.77
CA TYR A 50 0.31 -5.10 7.13
C TYR A 50 1.79 -4.77 7.14
N LEU A 51 2.27 -3.89 6.26
CA LEU A 51 3.69 -3.50 6.26
C LEU A 51 4.02 -2.56 7.43
N LEU A 52 3.11 -1.64 7.76
CA LEU A 52 3.22 -0.80 8.95
C LEU A 52 3.23 -1.64 10.23
N ASP A 53 2.52 -2.77 10.24
CA ASP A 53 2.38 -3.70 11.38
C ASP A 53 3.36 -4.91 11.32
N ASP A 54 4.47 -4.79 10.60
CA ASP A 54 5.53 -5.82 10.52
C ASP A 54 5.03 -7.23 10.14
N LYS A 55 4.02 -7.30 9.26
CA LYS A 55 3.42 -8.55 8.72
C LYS A 55 3.71 -8.73 7.22
N PRO A 56 4.98 -8.79 6.78
CA PRO A 56 5.36 -8.74 5.36
C PRO A 56 4.80 -9.91 4.53
N ASN A 57 4.69 -11.11 5.12
CA ASN A 57 4.10 -12.26 4.44
C ASN A 57 2.61 -12.08 4.12
N LYS A 58 1.87 -11.38 4.99
CA LYS A 58 0.45 -11.05 4.75
C LYS A 58 0.34 -9.88 3.77
N ALA A 59 1.19 -8.87 3.94
CA ALA A 59 1.30 -7.75 3.01
C ALA A 59 1.53 -8.22 1.57
N TYR A 60 2.48 -9.15 1.35
CA TYR A 60 2.78 -9.67 0.02
C TYR A 60 1.54 -10.28 -0.65
N LYS A 61 0.76 -11.08 0.08
CA LYS A 61 -0.47 -11.69 -0.45
C LYS A 61 -1.53 -10.64 -0.82
N ALA A 62 -1.72 -9.64 0.05
CA ALA A 62 -2.67 -8.56 -0.19
C ALA A 62 -2.22 -7.67 -1.36
N ALA A 63 -0.95 -7.28 -1.41
CA ALA A 63 -0.36 -6.47 -2.47
C ALA A 63 -0.43 -7.18 -3.83
N LEU A 64 -0.15 -8.49 -3.87
CA LEU A 64 -0.27 -9.28 -5.08
C LEU A 64 -1.72 -9.31 -5.60
N LYS A 65 -2.71 -9.38 -4.71
CA LYS A 65 -4.12 -9.31 -5.06
C LYS A 65 -4.51 -7.93 -5.59
N GLY A 66 -4.09 -6.86 -4.91
CA GLY A 66 -4.35 -5.47 -5.31
C GLY A 66 -3.77 -5.15 -6.68
N THR A 67 -2.49 -5.47 -6.89
CA THR A 67 -1.80 -5.26 -8.18
C THR A 67 -2.41 -6.09 -9.32
N LYS A 68 -2.88 -7.32 -9.05
CA LYS A 68 -3.58 -8.12 -10.06
C LYS A 68 -4.91 -7.49 -10.49
N LEU A 69 -5.62 -6.84 -9.56
CA LEU A 69 -6.89 -6.15 -9.84
C LEU A 69 -6.67 -4.80 -10.54
N ASN A 70 -5.62 -4.07 -10.18
CA ASN A 70 -5.21 -2.84 -10.86
C ASN A 70 -3.68 -2.76 -10.98
N GLN A 71 -3.18 -3.06 -12.17
CA GLN A 71 -1.74 -3.03 -12.47
C GLN A 71 -1.19 -1.61 -12.64
N ASN A 72 -2.08 -0.63 -12.84
CA ASN A 72 -1.70 0.75 -13.12
C ASN A 72 -1.71 1.64 -11.86
N SER A 73 -1.88 1.07 -10.66
CA SER A 73 -1.82 1.82 -9.40
C SER A 73 -0.38 1.95 -8.91
N PRO A 74 0.20 3.17 -8.84
CA PRO A 74 1.55 3.37 -8.32
C PRO A 74 1.70 2.86 -6.89
N GLN A 75 0.72 3.16 -6.02
CA GLN A 75 0.72 2.72 -4.63
C GLN A 75 0.71 1.19 -4.51
N ALA A 76 -0.12 0.49 -5.28
CA ALA A 76 -0.18 -0.97 -5.21
C ALA A 76 1.15 -1.61 -5.65
N GLN A 77 1.80 -1.04 -6.67
CA GLN A 77 3.12 -1.48 -7.14
C GLN A 77 4.20 -1.26 -6.07
N VAL A 78 4.19 -0.10 -5.40
CA VAL A 78 5.08 0.20 -4.27
C VAL A 78 4.85 -0.77 -3.11
N ASN A 79 3.61 -1.00 -2.69
CA ASN A 79 3.28 -1.92 -1.61
C ASN A 79 3.78 -3.33 -1.92
N LEU A 80 3.66 -3.78 -3.18
CA LEU A 80 4.20 -5.06 -3.60
C LEU A 80 5.73 -5.07 -3.59
N ALA A 81 6.38 -4.03 -4.09
CA ALA A 81 7.84 -3.90 -4.08
C ALA A 81 8.40 -3.97 -2.66
N ILE A 82 7.82 -3.24 -1.71
CA ILE A 82 8.23 -3.26 -0.30
C ILE A 82 8.01 -4.65 0.30
N ALA A 83 6.82 -5.24 0.13
CA ALA A 83 6.54 -6.57 0.64
C ALA A 83 7.47 -7.65 0.04
N MET A 84 7.89 -7.49 -1.21
CA MET A 84 8.88 -8.37 -1.83
C MET A 84 10.25 -8.23 -1.18
N LEU A 85 10.71 -7.00 -0.89
CA LEU A 85 11.98 -6.78 -0.17
C LEU A 85 11.95 -7.44 1.21
N GLU A 86 10.89 -7.19 1.99
CA GLU A 86 10.76 -7.71 3.36
C GLU A 86 10.54 -9.23 3.43
N THR A 87 10.13 -9.85 2.31
CA THR A 87 10.00 -11.32 2.19
C THR A 87 11.11 -11.96 1.37
N GLY A 88 12.17 -11.22 1.01
CA GLY A 88 13.31 -11.73 0.25
C GLY A 88 12.98 -12.20 -1.18
N LYS A 89 11.90 -11.68 -1.80
CA LYS A 89 11.48 -12.05 -3.15
C LYS A 89 12.19 -11.22 -4.21
N THR A 90 12.51 -11.87 -5.32
CA THR A 90 13.17 -11.25 -6.48
C THR A 90 12.15 -10.61 -7.43
N GLY A 91 12.62 -9.75 -8.34
CA GLY A 91 11.76 -9.11 -9.35
C GLY A 91 11.27 -7.69 -9.01
N VAL A 92 11.69 -7.14 -7.87
CA VAL A 92 11.29 -5.81 -7.36
C VAL A 92 11.47 -4.70 -8.41
N ARG A 93 12.58 -4.73 -9.18
CA ARG A 93 12.93 -3.68 -10.15
C ARG A 93 11.82 -3.41 -11.16
N LYS A 94 11.13 -4.44 -11.66
CA LYS A 94 10.03 -4.25 -12.63
C LYS A 94 8.92 -3.34 -12.09
N HIS A 95 8.60 -3.49 -10.80
CA HIS A 95 7.57 -2.69 -10.14
C HIS A 95 8.02 -1.24 -9.98
N ILE A 96 9.29 -1.02 -9.64
CA ILE A 96 9.88 0.32 -9.57
C ILE A 96 9.83 1.03 -10.92
N GLU A 97 10.22 0.38 -12.02
CA GLU A 97 10.19 1.01 -13.36
C GLU A 97 8.76 1.40 -13.79
N ILE A 98 7.76 0.57 -13.48
CA ILE A 98 6.35 0.88 -13.75
C ILE A 98 5.93 2.15 -13.00
N VAL A 99 6.29 2.25 -11.72
CA VAL A 99 5.97 3.43 -10.89
C VAL A 99 6.67 4.68 -11.41
N LYS A 100 7.97 4.60 -11.75
CA LYS A 100 8.71 5.74 -12.33
C LYS A 100 8.07 6.23 -13.63
N GLN A 101 7.64 5.31 -14.50
CA GLN A 101 6.92 5.69 -15.72
C GLN A 101 5.61 6.41 -15.41
N GLN A 102 4.83 5.94 -14.44
CA GLN A 102 3.56 6.56 -14.05
C GLN A 102 3.75 7.97 -13.48
N MET A 103 4.76 8.17 -12.63
CA MET A 103 5.12 9.47 -12.06
C MET A 103 5.47 10.49 -13.16
N THR A 104 6.26 10.10 -14.16
CA THR A 104 6.59 10.97 -15.30
C THR A 104 5.36 11.37 -16.13
N MET A 105 4.30 10.55 -16.14
CA MET A 105 3.07 10.81 -16.89
C MET A 105 2.05 11.64 -16.11
N SER A 106 2.16 11.73 -14.79
CA SER A 106 1.24 12.49 -13.94
C SER A 106 1.92 13.01 -12.68
N ALA A 107 2.10 14.33 -12.63
CA ALA A 107 2.62 15.03 -11.46
C ALA A 107 1.70 14.88 -10.22
N GLU A 108 0.40 14.66 -10.41
CA GLU A 108 -0.53 14.39 -9.33
C GLU A 108 -0.29 13.02 -8.70
N LEU A 109 -0.07 11.99 -9.53
CA LEU A 109 0.29 10.65 -9.04
C LEU A 109 1.66 10.65 -8.35
N GLU A 110 2.62 11.41 -8.86
CA GLU A 110 3.91 11.61 -8.20
C GLU A 110 3.74 12.24 -6.81
N LYS A 111 2.95 13.30 -6.72
CA LYS A 111 2.69 14.00 -5.46
C LYS A 111 1.98 13.10 -4.45
N GLU A 112 0.88 12.45 -4.83
CA GLU A 112 0.13 11.53 -3.96
C GLU A 112 1.01 10.40 -3.45
N LEU A 113 1.86 9.85 -4.32
CA LEU A 113 2.79 8.79 -3.93
C LEU A 113 3.82 9.33 -2.93
N SER A 114 4.43 10.49 -3.19
CA SER A 114 5.38 11.13 -2.27
C SER A 114 4.77 11.32 -0.88
N GLU A 115 3.56 11.86 -0.80
CA GLU A 115 2.82 12.06 0.45
C GLU A 115 2.57 10.73 1.18
N SER A 116 2.21 9.67 0.46
CA SER A 116 2.02 8.34 1.05
C SER A 116 3.32 7.76 1.60
N LEU A 117 4.45 7.88 0.89
CA LEU A 117 5.75 7.39 1.38
C LEU A 117 6.19 8.17 2.63
N GLU A 118 5.94 9.47 2.67
CA GLU A 118 6.26 10.32 3.82
C GLU A 118 5.38 10.00 5.03
N ASP A 119 4.08 9.77 4.84
CA ASP A 119 3.19 9.30 5.92
C ASP A 119 3.67 7.94 6.47
N GLY A 120 4.08 7.03 5.59
CA GLY A 120 4.65 5.73 5.98
C GLY A 120 5.87 5.88 6.88
N LEU A 121 6.83 6.74 6.49
CA LEU A 121 8.03 7.02 7.28
C LEU A 121 7.73 7.80 8.57
N ARG A 122 6.70 8.66 8.57
CA ARG A 122 6.25 9.33 9.80
C ARG A 122 5.71 8.34 10.83
N ARG A 123 4.98 7.31 10.37
CA ARG A 123 4.40 6.26 11.23
C ARG A 123 5.42 5.19 11.62
N LYS A 124 6.36 4.87 10.73
CA LYS A 124 7.42 3.89 10.92
C LYS A 124 8.75 4.48 10.43
N PRO A 125 9.46 5.26 11.26
CA PRO A 125 10.70 5.96 10.86
C PRO A 125 11.82 5.02 10.38
N ASP A 126 11.92 3.84 10.99
CA ASP A 126 12.97 2.86 10.72
C ASP A 126 12.59 1.88 9.59
N TRP A 127 11.73 2.30 8.66
CA TRP A 127 11.25 1.44 7.58
C TRP A 127 12.27 1.34 6.43
N GLU A 128 13.29 0.50 6.59
CA GLU A 128 14.42 0.34 5.65
C GLU A 128 13.98 0.07 4.20
N SER A 129 13.04 -0.86 4.00
CA SER A 129 12.54 -1.21 2.67
C SER A 129 11.82 -0.04 1.99
N LEU A 130 11.06 0.76 2.75
CA LEU A 130 10.39 1.95 2.24
C LEU A 130 11.42 3.03 1.87
N ASN A 131 12.42 3.27 2.72
CA ASN A 131 13.52 4.19 2.42
C ASN A 131 14.26 3.79 1.13
N ARG A 132 14.52 2.49 0.96
CA ARG A 132 15.16 1.95 -0.24
C ARG A 132 14.30 2.16 -1.50
N VAL A 133 12.99 1.92 -1.40
CA VAL A 133 12.06 2.17 -2.51
C VAL A 133 11.98 3.66 -2.84
N LYS A 134 11.86 4.54 -1.83
CA LYS A 134 11.87 6.00 -2.01
C LYS A 134 13.13 6.44 -2.75
N LYS A 135 14.31 5.98 -2.32
CA LYS A 135 15.57 6.23 -3.01
C LYS A 135 15.54 5.81 -4.48
N TRP A 136 15.07 4.61 -4.80
CA TRP A 136 15.01 4.16 -6.20
C TRP A 136 14.04 4.95 -7.08
N LEU A 137 12.98 5.49 -6.50
CA LEU A 137 12.01 6.30 -7.23
C LEU A 137 12.54 7.70 -7.53
N TYR A 138 13.23 8.34 -6.57
CA TYR A 138 13.58 9.76 -6.65
C TYR A 138 15.07 10.07 -6.85
N GLU A 139 15.98 9.14 -6.56
CA GLU A 139 17.42 9.33 -6.85
C GLU A 139 17.75 8.75 -8.23
N VAL A 140 18.51 9.54 -9.01
CA VAL A 140 19.06 9.19 -10.33
C VAL A 140 20.51 8.72 -10.16
#